data_AF-W2SVT6-F1
#
_entry.id   AF-W2SVT6-F1
#
_cell.length_a   1.000
_cell.length_b   1.000
_cell.length_c   1.000
_cell.angle_alpha   90.00
_cell.angle_beta   90.00
_cell.angle_gamma   90.00
#
_symmetry.space_group_name_H-M   'P 1'
#
loop_
_entity.id
_entity.type
_entity.pdbx_description
1 polymer ?
#
loop_
_entity_poly.entity_id
_entity_poly.type
_entity_poly.pdbx_seq_one_letter_code
_entity_poly.pdbx_strand_id
1 'polypeptide(L)'
;MIGITRFARFAGLAALPAILPAFAKAAWLDIVPEFNPFKYNSFPVNGARQSWRVTRKIQQEVADAARNGKLAALPPTLTFQSVLDFTVSTSAIVSSLYAQLPANGSELVLFDINRTAQWSPLLRASMRDALRRIAPVPPLRYRLTVLTNASATSPQVVEQSTAPNGTTAKVEPTGLDYPLDVYSLSHVALPFPVTDSLYGRNPDPDDDLGIHLGAQSVRGETGALIVGAGLLTRLSWNPFYDYIVERIDYLASHGP
;
A
#
# COMPACT_ATOMS: atom_id res chain seq x y z
N MET A 1 -5.40 -4.58 6.55
CA MET A 1 -5.46 -5.47 5.37
C MET A 1 -6.87 -6.01 5.22
N ILE A 2 -7.67 -5.51 4.27
CA ILE A 2 -9.07 -5.93 4.06
C ILE A 2 -9.18 -7.12 3.10
N GLY A 3 -8.19 -7.34 2.23
CA GLY A 3 -8.13 -8.50 1.35
C GLY A 3 -6.74 -8.74 0.81
N ILE A 4 -6.43 -10.01 0.56
CA ILE A 4 -5.21 -10.45 -0.14
C ILE A 4 -5.58 -11.19 -1.44
N THR A 5 -4.58 -11.44 -2.27
CA THR A 5 -4.76 -12.16 -3.54
C THR A 5 -5.53 -13.48 -3.39
N ARG A 6 -6.45 -13.76 -4.34
CA ARG A 6 -7.27 -14.98 -4.35
C ARG A 6 -6.42 -16.26 -4.41
N PHE A 7 -5.21 -16.19 -4.94
CA PHE A 7 -4.27 -17.32 -5.01
C PHE A 7 -3.79 -17.79 -3.63
N ALA A 8 -3.85 -16.94 -2.60
CA ALA A 8 -3.47 -17.31 -1.24
C ALA A 8 -4.31 -18.47 -0.67
N ARG A 9 -5.52 -18.71 -1.21
CA ARG A 9 -6.36 -19.86 -0.85
C ARG A 9 -5.69 -21.21 -1.15
N PHE A 10 -4.81 -21.25 -2.15
CA PHE A 10 -4.11 -22.45 -2.58
C PHE A 10 -2.74 -22.60 -1.93
N ALA A 11 -2.27 -21.59 -1.17
CA ALA A 11 -0.99 -21.66 -0.49
C ALA A 11 -0.89 -22.93 0.37
N GLY A 12 -1.97 -23.34 1.03
CA GLY A 12 -2.01 -24.57 1.83
C GLY A 12 -1.72 -25.86 1.05
N LEU A 13 -1.97 -25.91 -0.27
CA LEU A 13 -1.60 -27.06 -1.11
C LEU A 13 -0.09 -27.11 -1.38
N ALA A 14 0.57 -25.94 -1.43
CA ALA A 14 2.02 -25.86 -1.63
C ALA A 14 2.81 -26.50 -0.48
N ALA A 15 2.24 -26.55 0.73
CA ALA A 15 2.85 -27.17 1.90
C ALA A 15 2.62 -28.69 2.03
N LEU A 16 1.80 -29.32 1.17
CA LEU A 16 1.53 -30.76 1.25
C LEU A 16 2.80 -31.64 1.19
N PRO A 17 3.80 -31.34 0.35
CA PRO A 17 5.04 -32.13 0.34
C PRO A 17 5.80 -32.08 1.67
N ALA A 18 5.64 -31.03 2.48
CA ALA A 18 6.40 -30.83 3.71
C ALA A 18 6.10 -31.84 4.83
N ILE A 19 5.09 -32.70 4.67
CA ILE A 19 4.82 -33.84 5.56
C ILE A 19 6.00 -34.83 5.55
N LEU A 20 6.71 -34.92 4.42
CA LEU A 20 7.92 -35.71 4.29
C LEU A 20 9.13 -34.85 4.69
N PRO A 21 10.00 -35.31 5.63
CA PRO A 21 11.13 -34.51 6.12
C PRO A 21 12.06 -33.99 5.02
N ALA A 22 12.27 -34.76 3.96
CA ALA A 22 13.08 -34.38 2.80
C ALA A 22 12.56 -33.12 2.07
N PHE A 23 11.29 -32.78 2.26
CA PHE A 23 10.60 -31.67 1.61
C PHE A 23 10.14 -30.60 2.59
N ALA A 24 10.71 -30.53 3.81
CA ALA A 24 10.32 -29.54 4.83
C ALA A 24 10.34 -28.07 4.32
N LYS A 25 11.19 -27.75 3.33
CA LYS A 25 11.23 -26.44 2.67
C LYS A 25 9.91 -26.05 1.98
N ALA A 26 9.09 -27.02 1.57
CA ALA A 26 7.78 -26.75 0.96
C ALA A 26 6.78 -26.10 1.94
N ALA A 27 7.07 -26.08 3.25
CA ALA A 27 6.28 -25.33 4.23
C ALA A 27 6.44 -23.81 4.12
N TRP A 28 7.34 -23.34 3.26
CA TRP A 28 7.71 -21.92 3.10
C TRP A 28 7.38 -21.44 1.69
N LEU A 29 6.83 -20.22 1.58
CA LEU A 29 6.65 -19.55 0.29
C LEU A 29 7.96 -18.94 -0.18
N ASP A 30 8.74 -18.43 0.76
CA ASP A 30 10.09 -17.92 0.52
C ASP A 30 10.95 -18.12 1.76
N ILE A 31 12.23 -18.40 1.56
CA ILE A 31 13.26 -18.55 2.61
C ILE A 31 14.46 -17.72 2.18
N VAL A 32 14.69 -16.62 2.89
CA VAL A 32 15.79 -15.68 2.61
C VAL A 32 16.52 -15.34 3.91
N PRO A 33 17.77 -14.84 3.85
CA PRO A 33 18.43 -14.33 5.04
C PRO A 33 17.60 -13.26 5.73
N GLU A 34 17.54 -13.31 7.06
CA GLU A 34 16.89 -12.29 7.86
C GLU A 34 17.84 -11.10 8.06
N PHE A 35 17.45 -9.94 7.51
CA PHE A 35 18.25 -8.71 7.59
C PHE A 35 17.44 -7.52 8.13
N ASN A 36 16.11 -7.61 8.12
CA ASN A 36 15.24 -6.60 8.70
C ASN A 36 15.02 -6.88 10.19
N PRO A 37 15.41 -5.96 11.11
CA PRO A 37 15.32 -6.20 12.55
C PRO A 37 13.87 -6.24 13.10
N PHE A 38 12.89 -5.71 12.35
CA PHE A 38 11.50 -5.59 12.80
C PHE A 38 10.50 -6.38 11.94
N LYS A 39 10.95 -7.04 10.87
CA LYS A 39 10.07 -7.78 9.95
C LYS A 39 10.71 -9.08 9.52
N TYR A 40 9.90 -10.15 9.51
CA TYR A 40 10.29 -11.40 8.90
C TYR A 40 10.39 -11.24 7.38
N ASN A 41 11.53 -11.65 6.83
CA ASN A 41 11.79 -11.64 5.40
C ASN A 41 11.34 -12.98 4.79
N SER A 42 11.60 -14.09 5.48
CA SER A 42 11.06 -15.41 5.12
C SER A 42 9.57 -15.50 5.46
N PHE A 43 8.79 -16.13 4.58
CA PHE A 43 7.33 -16.19 4.76
C PHE A 43 6.80 -17.62 4.70
N PRO A 44 6.24 -18.15 5.80
CA PRO A 44 5.71 -19.51 5.83
C PRO A 44 4.36 -19.61 5.12
N VAL A 45 4.09 -20.76 4.50
CA VAL A 45 2.79 -21.08 3.89
C VAL A 45 1.64 -20.95 4.89
N ASN A 46 1.87 -21.37 6.14
CA ASN A 46 0.87 -21.22 7.20
C ASN A 46 0.53 -19.75 7.45
N GLY A 47 1.52 -18.86 7.44
CA GLY A 47 1.31 -17.41 7.57
C GLY A 47 0.37 -16.88 6.48
N ALA A 48 0.62 -17.23 5.22
CA ALA A 48 -0.25 -16.87 4.10
C ALA A 48 -1.70 -17.38 4.29
N ARG A 49 -1.84 -18.64 4.74
CA ARG A 49 -3.15 -19.24 5.01
C ARG A 49 -3.91 -18.54 6.13
N GLN A 50 -3.24 -18.19 7.23
CA GLN A 50 -3.89 -17.49 8.33
C GLN A 50 -4.28 -16.06 7.92
N SER A 51 -3.41 -15.32 7.24
CA SER A 51 -3.74 -14.00 6.69
C SER A 51 -4.95 -14.07 5.74
N TRP A 52 -5.04 -15.10 4.90
CA TRP A 52 -6.21 -15.33 4.06
C TRP A 52 -7.50 -15.56 4.86
N ARG A 53 -7.43 -16.40 5.91
CA ARG A 53 -8.60 -16.69 6.76
C ARG A 53 -9.08 -15.46 7.51
N VAL A 54 -8.17 -14.70 8.09
CA VAL A 54 -8.48 -13.47 8.83
C VAL A 54 -9.12 -12.44 7.90
N THR A 55 -8.53 -12.19 6.73
CA THR A 55 -9.11 -11.23 5.77
C THR A 55 -10.49 -11.66 5.30
N ARG A 56 -10.72 -12.95 5.03
CA ARG A 56 -12.05 -13.46 4.67
C ARG A 56 -13.06 -13.29 5.80
N LYS A 57 -12.68 -13.58 7.05
CA LYS A 57 -13.54 -13.38 8.22
C LYS A 57 -13.90 -11.91 8.41
N ILE A 58 -12.93 -11.01 8.28
CA ILE A 58 -13.17 -9.56 8.33
C ILE A 58 -14.17 -9.13 7.26
N GLN A 59 -14.01 -9.58 6.00
CA GLN A 59 -14.97 -9.25 4.93
C GLN A 59 -16.39 -9.73 5.23
N GLN A 60 -16.52 -10.92 5.82
CA GLN A 60 -17.82 -11.46 6.23
C GLN A 60 -18.43 -10.63 7.36
N GLU A 61 -17.67 -10.34 8.41
CA GLU A 61 -18.14 -9.52 9.54
C GLU A 61 -18.54 -8.10 9.10
N VAL A 62 -17.77 -7.48 8.20
CA VAL A 62 -18.13 -6.17 7.63
C VAL A 62 -19.43 -6.25 6.85
N ALA A 63 -19.59 -7.25 5.98
CA ALA A 63 -20.82 -7.43 5.22
C ALA A 63 -22.03 -7.73 6.13
N ASP A 64 -21.84 -8.49 7.19
CA ASP A 64 -22.90 -8.84 8.15
C ASP A 64 -23.28 -7.64 9.02
N ALA A 65 -22.29 -6.86 9.47
CA ALA A 65 -22.51 -5.59 10.16
C ALA A 65 -23.23 -4.57 9.26
N ALA A 66 -22.91 -4.54 7.95
CA ALA A 66 -23.58 -3.68 6.98
C ALA A 66 -25.07 -4.03 6.86
N ARG A 67 -25.38 -5.32 6.65
CA ARG A 67 -26.77 -5.82 6.53
C ARG A 67 -27.60 -5.58 7.78
N ASN A 68 -26.96 -5.64 8.96
CA ASN A 68 -27.62 -5.41 10.24
C ASN A 68 -27.60 -3.94 10.69
N GLY A 69 -27.17 -3.00 9.85
CA GLY A 69 -27.08 -1.57 10.17
C GLY A 69 -26.04 -1.20 11.23
N LYS A 70 -25.22 -2.14 11.70
CA LYS A 70 -24.22 -1.92 12.75
C LYS A 70 -23.02 -1.09 12.27
N LEU A 71 -22.74 -1.06 10.97
CA LEU A 71 -21.69 -0.18 10.41
C LEU A 71 -21.98 1.31 10.61
N ALA A 72 -23.24 1.70 10.90
CA ALA A 72 -23.58 3.07 11.26
C ALA A 72 -22.87 3.55 12.54
N ALA A 73 -22.48 2.62 13.43
CA ALA A 73 -21.74 2.93 14.64
C ALA A 73 -20.21 3.04 14.42
N LEU A 74 -19.71 2.72 13.21
CA LEU A 74 -18.29 2.83 12.91
C LEU A 74 -17.91 4.31 12.73
N PRO A 75 -16.84 4.79 13.39
CA PRO A 75 -16.35 6.14 13.17
C PRO A 75 -15.91 6.35 11.71
N PRO A 76 -15.81 7.61 11.26
CA PRO A 76 -15.24 7.94 9.97
C PRO A 76 -13.88 7.25 9.80
N THR A 77 -13.67 6.58 8.67
CA THR A 77 -12.44 5.84 8.38
C THR A 77 -11.63 6.58 7.34
N LEU A 78 -10.38 6.91 7.66
CA LEU A 78 -9.38 7.40 6.72
C LEU A 78 -8.45 6.25 6.32
N THR A 79 -8.34 5.98 5.02
CA THR A 79 -7.42 4.97 4.49
C THR A 79 -6.47 5.58 3.48
N PHE A 80 -5.19 5.31 3.66
CA PHE A 80 -4.13 5.60 2.70
C PHE A 80 -3.73 4.31 1.99
N GLN A 81 -3.68 4.34 0.66
CA GLN A 81 -3.34 3.14 -0.11
C GLN A 81 -2.63 3.50 -1.40
N SER A 82 -1.58 2.76 -1.76
CA SER A 82 -1.03 2.87 -3.11
C SER A 82 -1.90 2.12 -4.11
N VAL A 83 -2.09 2.70 -5.30
CA VAL A 83 -2.73 2.06 -6.44
C VAL A 83 -1.97 0.79 -6.86
N LEU A 84 -0.64 0.79 -6.73
CA LEU A 84 0.18 -0.39 -6.93
C LEU A 84 0.54 -1.03 -5.60
N ASP A 85 -0.10 -2.16 -5.32
CA ASP A 85 0.21 -2.98 -4.17
C ASP A 85 0.25 -4.46 -4.58
N PHE A 86 1.40 -5.09 -4.34
CA PHE A 86 1.61 -6.50 -4.66
C PHE A 86 0.91 -7.45 -3.68
N THR A 87 0.60 -7.01 -2.46
CA THR A 87 0.12 -7.89 -1.37
C THR A 87 -1.31 -7.60 -0.93
N VAL A 88 -1.71 -6.34 -0.87
CA VAL A 88 -3.08 -5.95 -0.48
C VAL A 88 -3.86 -5.66 -1.75
N SER A 89 -5.07 -6.21 -1.82
CA SER A 89 -5.98 -5.93 -2.92
C SER A 89 -6.66 -4.58 -2.68
N THR A 90 -6.21 -3.52 -3.37
CA THR A 90 -6.87 -2.20 -3.30
C THR A 90 -8.34 -2.29 -3.71
N SER A 91 -8.68 -3.15 -4.67
CA SER A 91 -10.07 -3.42 -5.04
C SER A 91 -10.90 -4.05 -3.91
N ALA A 92 -10.30 -4.83 -3.00
CA ALA A 92 -10.99 -5.34 -1.81
C ALA A 92 -11.27 -4.23 -0.80
N ILE A 93 -10.38 -3.25 -0.64
CA ILE A 93 -10.65 -2.07 0.21
C ILE A 93 -11.87 -1.31 -0.33
N VAL A 94 -11.91 -1.05 -1.64
CA VAL A 94 -13.03 -0.36 -2.29
C VAL A 94 -14.33 -1.15 -2.17
N SER A 95 -14.32 -2.42 -2.60
CA SER A 95 -15.55 -3.23 -2.72
C SER A 95 -16.04 -3.86 -1.42
N SER A 96 -15.12 -4.23 -0.51
CA SER A 96 -15.46 -5.00 0.70
C SER A 96 -15.52 -4.14 1.96
N LEU A 97 -14.92 -2.95 1.97
CA LEU A 97 -15.03 -1.98 3.07
C LEU A 97 -15.81 -0.76 2.63
N TYR A 98 -15.25 0.07 1.75
CA TYR A 98 -15.81 1.39 1.45
C TYR A 98 -17.19 1.37 0.79
N ALA A 99 -17.48 0.37 -0.05
CA ALA A 99 -18.81 0.19 -0.62
C ALA A 99 -19.89 -0.17 0.45
N GLN A 100 -19.47 -0.70 1.60
CA GLN A 100 -20.36 -1.08 2.71
C GLN A 100 -20.54 0.06 3.72
N LEU A 101 -19.64 1.05 3.72
CA LEU A 101 -19.69 2.14 4.69
C LEU A 101 -20.92 3.04 4.47
N PRO A 102 -21.54 3.52 5.57
CA PRO A 102 -22.53 4.58 5.50
C PRO A 102 -21.87 5.90 5.05
N ALA A 103 -22.70 6.90 4.76
CA ALA A 103 -22.22 8.27 4.55
C ALA A 103 -21.84 8.92 5.90
N ASN A 104 -20.73 8.48 6.49
CA ASN A 104 -20.24 8.91 7.81
C ASN A 104 -19.00 9.81 7.73
N GLY A 105 -18.67 10.37 6.57
CA GLY A 105 -17.47 11.22 6.41
C GLY A 105 -16.16 10.44 6.21
N SER A 106 -16.22 9.13 5.97
CA SER A 106 -15.03 8.35 5.60
C SER A 106 -14.35 8.87 4.33
N GLU A 107 -13.05 8.60 4.21
CA GLU A 107 -12.21 9.05 3.11
C GLU A 107 -11.22 7.97 2.69
N LEU A 108 -11.11 7.75 1.38
CA LEU A 108 -10.10 6.90 0.76
C LEU A 108 -9.10 7.78 -0.01
N VAL A 109 -7.85 7.77 0.42
CA VAL A 109 -6.73 8.43 -0.24
C VAL A 109 -5.92 7.40 -1.03
N LEU A 110 -5.83 7.59 -2.34
CA LEU A 110 -5.06 6.75 -3.26
C LEU A 110 -3.82 7.48 -3.75
N PHE A 111 -2.65 6.87 -3.59
CA PHE A 111 -1.42 7.33 -4.22
C PHE A 111 -1.27 6.66 -5.58
N ASP A 112 -1.34 7.46 -6.65
CA ASP A 112 -1.12 6.99 -8.01
C ASP A 112 0.38 6.68 -8.26
N ILE A 113 0.65 6.09 -9.41
CA ILE A 113 2.01 5.94 -9.92
C ILE A 113 2.58 7.29 -10.36
N ASN A 114 3.91 7.38 -10.43
CA ASN A 114 4.57 8.50 -11.07
C ASN A 114 4.27 8.47 -12.58
N ARG A 115 3.46 9.41 -13.05
CA ARG A 115 3.04 9.54 -14.45
C ARG A 115 4.00 10.37 -15.30
N THR A 116 5.15 10.78 -14.76
CA THR A 116 6.17 11.47 -15.55
C THR A 116 6.65 10.61 -16.73
N ALA A 117 6.85 11.25 -17.88
CA ALA A 117 7.12 10.57 -19.15
C ALA A 117 8.33 9.61 -19.10
N GLN A 118 9.31 9.87 -18.25
CA GLN A 118 10.52 9.05 -18.06
C GLN A 118 10.24 7.57 -17.74
N TRP A 119 9.14 7.27 -17.02
CA TRP A 119 8.82 5.90 -16.59
C TRP A 119 7.88 5.18 -17.56
N SER A 120 7.13 5.92 -18.39
CA SER A 120 6.08 5.36 -19.25
C SER A 120 6.52 4.18 -20.13
N PRO A 121 7.73 4.17 -20.74
CA PRO A 121 8.21 3.04 -21.54
C PRO A 121 8.59 1.80 -20.70
N LEU A 122 8.95 2.00 -19.44
CA LEU A 122 9.41 0.94 -18.53
C LEU A 122 8.25 0.27 -17.77
N LEU A 123 7.09 0.92 -17.74
CA LEU A 123 5.90 0.43 -17.05
C LEU A 123 5.06 -0.49 -17.94
N ARG A 124 4.61 -1.62 -17.37
CA ARG A 124 3.64 -2.50 -18.04
C ARG A 124 2.33 -1.76 -18.27
N ALA A 125 1.64 -2.06 -19.37
CA ALA A 125 0.33 -1.47 -19.68
C ALA A 125 -0.67 -1.65 -18.52
N SER A 126 -0.64 -2.82 -17.86
CA SER A 126 -1.45 -3.05 -16.67
C SER A 126 -1.16 -2.02 -15.57
N MET A 127 0.09 -1.68 -15.28
CA MET A 127 0.40 -0.70 -14.23
C MET A 127 -0.09 0.71 -14.59
N ARG A 128 0.02 1.12 -15.86
CA ARG A 128 -0.42 2.44 -16.34
C ARG A 128 -1.92 2.68 -16.16
N ASP A 129 -2.72 1.63 -16.33
CA ASP A 129 -4.18 1.66 -16.19
C ASP A 129 -4.68 1.25 -14.79
N ALA A 130 -3.78 1.02 -13.84
CA ALA A 130 -4.14 0.48 -12.53
C ALA A 130 -5.17 1.36 -11.79
N LEU A 131 -4.96 2.69 -11.78
CA LEU A 131 -5.89 3.63 -11.15
C LEU A 131 -7.28 3.52 -11.78
N ARG A 132 -7.38 3.51 -13.12
CA ARG A 132 -8.67 3.40 -13.83
C ARG A 132 -9.44 2.11 -13.52
N ARG A 133 -8.73 1.03 -13.21
CA ARG A 133 -9.36 -0.26 -12.86
C ARG A 133 -9.78 -0.37 -11.40
N ILE A 134 -9.14 0.41 -10.52
CA ILE A 134 -9.32 0.32 -9.06
C ILE A 134 -10.25 1.43 -8.56
N ALA A 135 -10.13 2.63 -9.12
CA ALA A 135 -10.91 3.79 -8.73
C ALA A 135 -12.39 3.51 -9.02
N PRO A 136 -13.26 3.58 -7.99
CA PRO A 136 -14.70 3.41 -8.18
C PRO A 136 -15.27 4.63 -8.90
N VAL A 137 -16.33 4.40 -9.67
CA VAL A 137 -17.00 5.47 -10.42
C VAL A 137 -17.94 6.24 -9.49
N PRO A 138 -17.82 7.59 -9.38
CA PRO A 138 -18.76 8.41 -8.61
C PRO A 138 -20.20 8.35 -9.15
N PRO A 139 -21.22 8.68 -8.33
CA PRO A 139 -21.14 9.21 -6.96
C PRO A 139 -20.82 8.15 -5.89
N LEU A 140 -20.02 8.53 -4.89
CA LEU A 140 -19.58 7.66 -3.78
C LEU A 140 -20.13 8.17 -2.44
N ARG A 141 -20.35 7.29 -1.46
CA ARG A 141 -20.81 7.69 -0.11
C ARG A 141 -19.73 8.31 0.77
N TYR A 142 -18.49 8.26 0.31
CA TYR A 142 -17.28 8.67 1.01
C TYR A 142 -16.45 9.57 0.08
N ARG A 143 -15.49 10.29 0.65
CA ARG A 143 -14.57 11.11 -0.13
C ARG A 143 -13.53 10.22 -0.80
N LEU A 144 -13.34 10.39 -2.10
CA LEU A 144 -12.23 9.76 -2.82
C LEU A 144 -11.21 10.84 -3.15
N THR A 145 -10.01 10.68 -2.65
CA THR A 145 -8.89 11.58 -2.93
C THR A 145 -7.79 10.80 -3.65
N VAL A 146 -7.26 11.34 -4.74
CA VAL A 146 -6.16 10.76 -5.50
C VAL A 146 -4.99 11.73 -5.55
N LEU A 147 -3.82 11.30 -5.09
CA LEU A 147 -2.57 12.03 -5.26
C LEU A 147 -1.89 11.55 -6.54
N THR A 148 -1.72 12.47 -7.49
CA THR A 148 -1.15 12.20 -8.82
C THR A 148 -0.30 13.38 -9.27
N ASN A 149 0.57 13.16 -10.26
CA ASN A 149 1.27 14.27 -10.92
C ASN A 149 0.27 15.27 -11.54
N ALA A 150 0.62 16.56 -11.48
CA ALA A 150 -0.11 17.66 -12.10
C ALA A 150 -0.20 17.50 -13.63
N SER A 151 0.85 16.94 -14.24
CA SER A 151 0.89 16.61 -15.67
C SER A 151 1.89 15.48 -15.93
N ALA A 152 1.92 14.94 -17.15
CA ALA A 152 2.88 13.91 -17.55
C ALA A 152 4.35 14.41 -17.64
N THR A 153 4.57 15.72 -17.50
CA THR A 153 5.89 16.35 -17.60
C THR A 153 6.30 17.09 -16.34
N SER A 154 5.41 17.19 -15.34
CA SER A 154 5.69 17.86 -14.08
C SER A 154 5.84 16.86 -12.94
N PRO A 155 6.89 16.97 -12.10
CA PRO A 155 7.00 16.17 -10.89
C PRO A 155 5.98 16.59 -9.82
N GLN A 156 5.44 17.81 -9.90
CA GLN A 156 4.51 18.35 -8.92
C GLN A 156 3.30 17.45 -8.72
N VAL A 157 2.90 17.27 -7.47
CA VAL A 157 1.76 16.44 -7.08
C VAL A 157 0.56 17.32 -6.76
N VAL A 158 -0.58 16.92 -7.30
CA VAL A 158 -1.89 17.51 -7.02
C VAL A 158 -2.76 16.51 -6.30
N GLU A 159 -3.60 17.03 -5.43
CA GLU A 159 -4.72 16.31 -4.85
C GLU A 159 -5.93 16.44 -5.77
N GLN A 160 -6.53 15.31 -6.17
CA GLN A 160 -7.82 15.27 -6.85
C GLN A 160 -8.86 14.68 -5.90
N SER A 161 -9.69 15.53 -5.29
CA SER A 161 -10.70 15.11 -4.31
C SER A 161 -12.12 15.17 -4.87
N THR A 162 -12.81 14.05 -4.87
CA THR A 162 -14.25 13.95 -5.14
C THR A 162 -15.00 13.85 -3.82
N ALA A 163 -15.85 14.83 -3.54
CA ALA A 163 -16.68 14.86 -2.34
C ALA A 163 -17.72 13.72 -2.35
N PRO A 164 -18.21 13.28 -1.17
CA PRO A 164 -19.33 12.36 -1.08
C PRO A 164 -20.54 12.84 -1.90
N ASN A 165 -21.16 11.93 -2.64
CA ASN A 165 -22.26 12.15 -3.59
C ASN A 165 -21.96 13.13 -4.74
N GLY A 166 -20.72 13.63 -4.84
CA GLY A 166 -20.25 14.44 -5.95
C GLY A 166 -19.82 13.59 -7.14
N THR A 167 -19.77 14.22 -8.31
CA THR A 167 -19.30 13.60 -9.56
C THR A 167 -18.06 14.30 -10.13
N THR A 168 -17.75 15.51 -9.66
CA THR A 168 -16.61 16.30 -10.11
C THR A 168 -15.53 16.31 -9.04
N ALA A 169 -14.29 16.07 -9.45
CA ALA A 169 -13.12 16.21 -8.59
C ALA A 169 -12.68 17.68 -8.52
N LYS A 170 -12.39 18.16 -7.31
CA LYS A 170 -11.64 19.39 -7.07
C LYS A 170 -10.15 19.08 -7.15
N VAL A 171 -9.38 19.93 -7.81
CA VAL A 171 -7.93 19.77 -7.94
C VAL A 171 -7.23 20.85 -7.14
N GLU A 172 -6.32 20.46 -6.25
CA GLU A 172 -5.55 21.38 -5.41
C GLU A 172 -4.06 21.02 -5.44
N PRO A 173 -3.15 22.01 -5.49
CA PRO A 173 -1.72 21.74 -5.39
C PRO A 173 -1.37 21.28 -3.98
N THR A 174 -0.54 20.25 -3.86
CA THR A 174 -0.05 19.77 -2.55
C THR A 174 1.23 20.48 -2.10
N GLY A 175 1.93 21.17 -3.01
CA GLY A 175 3.27 21.70 -2.76
C GLY A 175 4.38 20.63 -2.73
N LEU A 176 4.02 19.36 -2.95
CA LEU A 176 4.96 18.24 -2.97
C LEU A 176 5.36 17.87 -4.40
N ASP A 177 6.55 17.29 -4.53
CA ASP A 177 7.04 16.72 -5.79
C ASP A 177 7.14 15.19 -5.68
N TYR A 178 6.81 14.52 -6.77
CA TYR A 178 7.06 13.09 -6.93
C TYR A 178 8.54 12.89 -7.25
N PRO A 179 9.33 12.18 -6.41
CA PRO A 179 10.75 11.97 -6.66
C PRO A 179 11.01 11.32 -8.03
N LEU A 180 12.04 11.80 -8.73
CA LEU A 180 12.35 11.34 -10.08
C LEU A 180 12.77 9.88 -10.15
N ASP A 181 13.36 9.36 -9.08
CA ASP A 181 13.83 7.97 -8.96
C ASP A 181 12.77 7.01 -8.39
N VAL A 182 11.54 7.49 -8.15
CA VAL A 182 10.44 6.69 -7.63
C VAL A 182 9.31 6.64 -8.66
N TYR A 183 8.93 5.42 -9.09
CA TYR A 183 7.86 5.22 -10.06
C TYR A 183 6.50 4.85 -9.43
N SER A 184 6.49 4.35 -8.20
CA SER A 184 5.27 4.02 -7.44
C SER A 184 5.56 3.85 -5.96
N LEU A 185 4.60 4.15 -5.09
CA LEU A 185 4.70 3.76 -3.68
C LEU A 185 4.56 2.25 -3.50
N SER A 186 5.12 1.74 -2.41
CA SER A 186 4.79 0.42 -1.88
C SER A 186 3.89 0.57 -0.65
N HIS A 187 3.03 -0.39 -0.37
CA HIS A 187 2.28 -0.38 0.91
C HIS A 187 3.18 -0.42 2.14
N VAL A 188 4.38 -1.00 2.00
CA VAL A 188 5.37 -1.05 3.08
C VAL A 188 5.91 0.35 3.39
N ALA A 189 5.91 1.23 2.39
CA ALA A 189 6.47 2.58 2.48
C ALA A 189 5.54 3.57 3.16
N LEU A 190 4.23 3.32 3.15
CA LEU A 190 3.21 4.27 3.59
C LEU A 190 3.48 4.93 4.95
N PRO A 191 3.92 4.22 6.01
CA PRO A 191 3.97 4.79 7.35
C PRO A 191 5.34 5.40 7.71
N PHE A 192 6.34 5.38 6.83
CA PHE A 192 7.69 5.78 7.19
C PHE A 192 8.08 7.11 6.53
N PRO A 193 8.55 8.11 7.30
CA PRO A 193 9.06 9.36 6.74
C PRO A 193 10.37 9.14 5.96
N VAL A 194 10.76 10.15 5.20
CA VAL A 194 12.05 10.19 4.48
C VAL A 194 13.23 10.11 5.46
N THR A 195 13.04 10.57 6.70
CA THR A 195 14.05 10.65 7.76
C THR A 195 14.08 9.44 8.69
N ASP A 196 13.23 8.43 8.47
CA ASP A 196 13.20 7.24 9.30
C ASP A 196 14.58 6.55 9.34
N SER A 197 15.05 6.19 10.54
CA SER A 197 16.37 5.59 10.76
C SER A 197 16.63 4.37 9.86
N LEU A 198 15.66 3.47 9.77
CA LEU A 198 15.83 2.19 9.10
C LEU A 198 15.35 2.24 7.64
N TYR A 199 14.19 2.84 7.42
CA TYR A 199 13.46 2.77 6.15
C TYR A 199 13.56 4.05 5.33
N GLY A 200 14.03 5.15 5.92
CA GLY A 200 14.15 6.46 5.29
C GLY A 200 15.26 6.52 4.25
N ARG A 201 15.14 7.48 3.34
CA ARG A 201 16.19 7.81 2.37
C ARG A 201 17.32 8.59 3.01
N ASN A 202 16.97 9.50 3.92
CA ASN A 202 17.88 10.42 4.59
C ASN A 202 17.70 10.29 6.11
N PRO A 203 18.10 9.15 6.71
CA PRO A 203 17.98 8.89 8.14
C PRO A 203 18.45 10.06 8.99
N ASP A 204 17.71 10.36 10.06
CA ASP A 204 18.15 11.30 11.08
C ASP A 204 19.41 10.75 11.78
N PRO A 205 20.55 11.48 11.78
CA PRO A 205 21.77 11.04 12.45
C PRO A 205 21.62 10.84 13.97
N ASP A 206 20.63 11.50 14.59
CA ASP A 206 20.38 11.39 16.04
C ASP A 206 19.60 10.11 16.41
N ASP A 207 19.00 9.43 15.43
CA ASP A 207 18.28 8.16 15.56
C ASP A 207 18.97 7.08 14.71
N ASP A 208 20.05 6.48 15.23
CA ASP A 208 20.84 5.47 14.51
C ASP A 208 20.63 4.05 15.05
N LEU A 209 20.05 3.19 14.20
CA LEU A 209 19.83 1.77 14.46
C LEU A 209 20.96 0.87 13.92
N GLY A 210 22.05 1.46 13.42
CA GLY A 210 23.23 0.77 12.88
C GLY A 210 23.07 0.20 11.47
N ILE A 211 21.86 0.28 10.90
CA ILE A 211 21.57 -0.14 9.52
C ILE A 211 20.47 0.75 8.91
N HIS A 212 20.74 1.28 7.73
CA HIS A 212 19.82 2.16 7.00
C HIS A 212 19.39 1.51 5.70
N LEU A 213 18.39 0.64 5.75
CA LEU A 213 17.92 -0.14 4.59
C LEU A 213 17.39 0.76 3.47
N GLY A 214 16.64 1.81 3.81
CA GLY A 214 16.02 2.72 2.83
C GLY A 214 17.01 3.67 2.13
N ALA A 215 18.16 3.90 2.74
CA ALA A 215 19.22 4.77 2.21
C ALA A 215 20.20 4.00 1.29
N GLN A 216 20.16 2.67 1.28
CA GLN A 216 21.11 1.88 0.49
C GLN A 216 20.85 2.01 -1.01
N SER A 217 21.82 2.60 -1.72
CA SER A 217 21.87 2.56 -3.20
C SER A 217 22.87 1.50 -3.65
N VAL A 218 22.50 0.22 -3.51
CA VAL A 218 23.40 -0.88 -3.86
C VAL A 218 23.54 -1.01 -5.37
N ARG A 219 24.78 -0.97 -5.87
CA ARG A 219 25.15 -1.27 -7.25
C ARG A 219 26.25 -2.33 -7.24
N GLY A 220 26.08 -3.38 -8.02
CA GLY A 220 27.02 -4.50 -8.05
C GLY A 220 26.62 -5.55 -9.08
N GLU A 221 27.42 -6.62 -9.16
CA GLU A 221 27.18 -7.75 -10.06
C GLU A 221 26.00 -8.62 -9.60
N THR A 222 25.27 -9.20 -10.55
CA THR A 222 24.15 -10.08 -10.25
C THR A 222 24.62 -11.32 -9.49
N GLY A 223 24.05 -11.60 -8.32
CA GLY A 223 24.39 -12.76 -7.50
C GLY A 223 25.52 -12.55 -6.49
N ALA A 224 26.13 -11.35 -6.43
CA ALA A 224 27.14 -11.04 -5.42
C ALA A 224 26.56 -10.92 -4.00
N LEU A 225 25.31 -10.46 -3.88
CA LEU A 225 24.59 -10.42 -2.61
C LEU A 225 23.77 -11.69 -2.40
N ILE A 226 23.77 -12.17 -1.15
CA ILE A 226 22.91 -13.28 -0.71
C ILE A 226 21.42 -12.85 -0.74
N VAL A 227 21.17 -11.56 -0.50
CA VAL A 227 19.84 -10.95 -0.60
C VAL A 227 19.62 -10.44 -2.02
N GLY A 228 18.50 -10.79 -2.64
CA GLY A 228 18.16 -10.32 -3.98
C GLY A 228 18.04 -8.78 -4.02
N ALA A 229 18.70 -8.15 -5.01
CA ALA A 229 18.72 -6.69 -5.15
C ALA A 229 17.31 -6.06 -5.14
N GLY A 230 16.31 -6.75 -5.69
CA GLY A 230 14.92 -6.31 -5.70
C GLY A 230 14.30 -6.07 -4.31
N LEU A 231 14.80 -6.74 -3.26
CA LEU A 231 14.35 -6.52 -1.88
C LEU A 231 14.90 -5.23 -1.28
N LEU A 232 16.13 -4.84 -1.67
CA LEU A 232 16.80 -3.63 -1.21
C LEU A 232 16.40 -2.40 -2.03
N THR A 233 16.04 -2.56 -3.30
CA THR A 233 15.60 -1.46 -4.18
C THR A 233 14.11 -1.12 -4.02
N ARG A 234 13.36 -1.91 -3.24
CA ARG A 234 11.93 -1.67 -3.03
C ARG A 234 11.74 -0.48 -2.10
N LEU A 235 10.98 0.52 -2.55
CA LEU A 235 10.70 1.72 -1.77
C LEU A 235 10.12 1.36 -0.39
N SER A 236 10.75 1.88 0.67
CA SER A 236 10.42 1.65 2.07
C SER A 236 9.97 2.90 2.83
N TRP A 237 10.02 4.07 2.20
CA TRP A 237 9.65 5.37 2.77
C TRP A 237 8.67 6.12 1.86
N ASN A 238 7.88 7.01 2.44
CA ASN A 238 6.86 7.75 1.72
C ASN A 238 7.31 9.20 1.43
N PRO A 239 7.51 9.61 0.16
CA PRO A 239 7.76 11.01 -0.20
C PRO A 239 6.60 11.96 0.16
N PHE A 240 5.40 11.40 0.38
CA PHE A 240 4.20 12.15 0.74
C PHE A 240 3.83 11.95 2.21
N TYR A 241 4.81 11.64 3.07
CA TYR A 241 4.57 11.43 4.49
C TYR A 241 3.96 12.66 5.17
N ASP A 242 4.46 13.85 4.85
CA ASP A 242 3.95 15.11 5.42
C ASP A 242 2.46 15.32 5.07
N TYR A 243 2.06 14.96 3.86
CA TYR A 243 0.64 14.96 3.46
C TYR A 243 -0.19 14.00 4.32
N ILE A 244 0.32 12.81 4.64
CA ILE A 244 -0.38 11.86 5.51
C ILE A 244 -0.58 12.46 6.91
N VAL A 245 0.48 13.03 7.48
CA VAL A 245 0.44 13.63 8.82
C VAL A 245 -0.55 14.79 8.85
N GLU A 246 -0.43 15.74 7.92
CA GLU A 246 -1.34 16.89 7.81
C GLU A 246 -2.80 16.42 7.67
N ARG A 247 -3.05 15.38 6.86
CA ARG A 247 -4.40 14.85 6.65
C ARG A 247 -4.96 14.15 7.88
N ILE A 248 -4.13 13.43 8.63
CA ILE A 248 -4.51 12.81 9.90
C ILE A 248 -4.82 13.91 10.93
N ASP A 249 -3.96 14.91 11.07
CA ASP A 249 -4.14 16.02 12.00
C ASP A 249 -5.38 16.84 11.68
N TYR A 250 -5.64 17.08 10.39
CA TYR A 250 -6.87 17.72 9.93
C TYR A 250 -8.11 16.93 10.38
N LEU A 251 -8.15 15.61 10.19
CA LEU A 251 -9.28 14.80 10.64
C LEU A 251 -9.36 14.67 12.17
N ALA A 252 -8.24 14.65 12.88
CA ALA A 252 -8.24 14.62 14.33
C ALA A 252 -8.78 15.93 14.93
N SER A 253 -8.50 17.07 14.29
CA SER A 253 -8.94 18.41 14.71
C SER A 253 -10.34 18.79 14.22
N HIS A 254 -10.83 18.18 13.14
CA HIS A 254 -12.12 18.48 12.51
C HIS A 254 -13.05 17.25 12.42
N GLY A 255 -12.73 16.19 13.17
CA GLY A 255 -13.60 15.03 13.31
C GLY A 255 -14.92 15.41 14.00
N PRO A 256 -16.00 14.66 13.73
CA PRO A 256 -17.31 14.91 14.35
C PRO A 256 -17.30 14.78 15.87
#